data_AF-D4C8Q2-F1
#
_entry.id   AF-D4C8Q2-F1
#
_cell.length_a   1.000
_cell.length_b   1.000
_cell.length_c   1.000
_cell.angle_alpha   90.00
_cell.angle_beta   90.00
_cell.angle_gamma   90.00
#
_symmetry.space_group_name_H-M   'P 1'
#
loop_
_entity.id
_entity.type
_entity.pdbx_description
1 polymer ?
#
loop_
_entity_poly.entity_id
_entity_poly.type
_entity_poly.pdbx_seq_one_letter_code
_entity_poly.pdbx_strand_id
1 'polypeptide(L)'
;MIMKFAYPAIFILDENGRYKVVFPDLEGCVAEGDNFEEALERAKEAEEAWIRVELEDSWELPGISHEADLELPEGGFINTVAVRIKLVDDYD
;
A
#
# COMPACT_ATOMS: atom_id res chain seq x y z
N MET A 1 -12.90 -10.69 -12.72
CA MET A 1 -13.03 -9.20 -12.79
C MET A 1 -11.69 -8.56 -12.43
N ILE A 2 -11.28 -7.43 -13.02
CA ILE A 2 -10.05 -6.72 -12.60
C ILE A 2 -10.46 -5.52 -11.74
N MET A 3 -10.06 -5.53 -10.48
CA MET A 3 -10.23 -4.39 -9.57
C MET A 3 -8.91 -3.64 -9.44
N LYS A 4 -9.00 -2.32 -9.31
CA LYS A 4 -7.85 -1.44 -9.12
C LYS A 4 -8.07 -0.67 -7.84
N PHE A 5 -7.08 -0.73 -6.96
CA PHE A 5 -7.05 -0.01 -5.71
C PHE A 5 -5.86 0.93 -5.73
N ALA A 6 -6.01 2.07 -5.07
CA ALA A 6 -4.98 3.09 -5.02
C ALA A 6 -4.96 3.70 -3.62
N TYR A 7 -3.98 3.34 -2.82
CA TYR A 7 -3.81 3.85 -1.48
C TYR A 7 -2.57 4.75 -1.39
N PRO A 8 -2.65 5.90 -0.72
CA PRO A 8 -1.49 6.72 -0.45
C PRO A 8 -0.55 5.99 0.51
N ALA A 9 0.73 5.93 0.16
CA ALA A 9 1.76 5.35 0.98
C ALA A 9 2.81 6.41 1.32
N ILE A 10 3.25 6.43 2.58
CA ILE A 10 4.24 7.40 3.07
C ILE A 10 5.62 6.76 2.99
N PHE A 11 6.50 7.34 2.17
CA PHE A 11 7.88 6.93 2.01
C PHE A 11 8.77 7.77 2.94
N ILE A 12 9.50 7.09 3.80
CA ILE A 12 10.36 7.68 4.83
C ILE A 12 11.77 7.14 4.61
N LEU A 13 12.72 8.04 4.39
CA LEU A 13 14.13 7.67 4.31
C LEU A 13 14.71 7.58 5.73
N ASP A 14 15.17 6.40 6.10
CA ASP A 14 15.83 6.16 7.39
C ASP A 14 17.30 6.63 7.37
N GLU A 15 17.88 6.88 8.55
CA GLU A 15 19.29 7.28 8.69
C GLU A 15 20.28 6.25 8.11
N ASN A 16 19.85 4.99 7.98
CA ASN A 16 20.62 3.92 7.35
C ASN A 16 20.54 3.93 5.80
N GLY A 17 19.79 4.86 5.20
CA GLY A 17 19.56 4.94 3.75
C GLY A 17 18.49 3.98 3.23
N ARG A 18 17.73 3.33 4.13
CA ARG A 18 16.62 2.43 3.77
C ARG A 18 15.32 3.21 3.64
N TYR A 19 14.46 2.78 2.72
CA TYR A 19 13.13 3.34 2.55
C TYR A 19 12.13 2.52 3.34
N LYS A 20 11.41 3.19 4.23
CA LYS A 20 10.26 2.64 4.93
C LYS A 20 8.99 3.17 4.29
N VAL A 21 8.05 2.28 4.02
CA VAL A 21 6.74 2.59 3.45
C VAL A 21 5.68 2.23 4.47
N VAL A 22 4.77 3.18 4.72
CA VAL A 22 3.67 2.99 5.67
C VAL A 22 2.38 3.38 4.99
N PHE A 23 1.38 2.50 5.07
CA PHE A 23 0.04 2.80 4.62
C PHE A 23 -0.81 3.24 5.81
N PRO A 24 -1.25 4.51 5.85
CA PRO A 24 -2.10 5.02 6.91
C PRO A 24 -3.52 4.43 6.85
N ASP A 25 -4.00 4.10 5.65
CA ASP A 25 -5.35 3.56 5.42
C ASP A 25 -5.43 2.04 5.66
N LEU A 26 -4.31 1.33 5.49
CA LEU A 26 -4.24 -0.11 5.60
C LEU A 26 -3.58 -0.46 6.93
N GLU A 27 -4.40 -0.76 7.94
CA GLU A 27 -3.91 -1.01 9.29
C GLU A 27 -2.88 -2.16 9.30
N GLY A 28 -1.68 -1.85 9.78
CA GLY A 28 -0.57 -2.81 9.85
C GLY A 28 0.15 -3.09 8.54
N CYS A 29 -0.26 -2.47 7.42
CA CYS A 29 0.44 -2.62 6.15
C CYS A 29 1.65 -1.68 6.11
N VAL A 30 2.83 -2.29 6.26
CA VAL A 30 4.13 -1.61 6.19
C VAL A 30 5.06 -2.39 5.30
N ALA A 31 5.95 -1.68 4.61
CA ALA A 31 6.98 -2.26 3.79
C ALA A 31 8.32 -1.56 4.04
N GLU A 32 9.40 -2.26 3.72
CA GLU A 32 10.75 -1.74 3.81
C GLU A 32 11.54 -2.21 2.57
N GLY A 33 12.47 -1.38 2.13
CA GLY A 33 13.38 -1.72 1.05
C GLY A 33 14.67 -0.92 1.14
N ASP A 34 15.74 -1.46 0.56
CA ASP A 34 17.05 -0.83 0.52
C ASP A 34 17.06 0.39 -0.41
N ASN A 35 16.15 0.45 -1.39
CA ASN A 35 16.02 1.54 -2.35
C ASN A 35 14.54 1.88 -2.58
N PHE A 36 14.26 3.05 -3.17
CA PHE A 36 12.90 3.49 -3.47
C PHE A 36 12.11 2.47 -4.31
N GLU A 37 12.74 1.91 -5.35
CA GLU A 37 12.10 0.92 -6.23
C GLU A 37 11.73 -0.36 -5.47
N GLU A 38 12.65 -0.89 -4.66
CA GLU A 38 12.40 -2.10 -3.87
C GLU A 38 11.32 -1.87 -2.82
N ALA A 39 11.37 -0.74 -2.12
CA ALA A 39 10.37 -0.36 -1.13
C ALA A 39 9.00 -0.18 -1.77
N LEU A 40 8.93 0.38 -2.99
CA LEU A 40 7.70 0.52 -3.76
C LEU A 40 7.14 -0.83 -4.23
N GLU A 41 7.99 -1.75 -4.69
CA GLU A 41 7.57 -3.11 -5.05
C GLU A 41 7.04 -3.86 -3.82
N ARG A 42 7.77 -3.83 -2.71
CA ARG A 42 7.37 -4.41 -1.42
C ARG A 42 6.04 -3.83 -0.93
N ALA A 43 5.86 -2.52 -1.06
CA ALA A 43 4.62 -1.85 -0.70
C ALA A 43 3.43 -2.31 -1.57
N LYS A 44 3.64 -2.47 -2.88
CA LYS A 44 2.61 -3.02 -3.79
C LYS A 44 2.24 -4.45 -3.43
N GLU A 45 3.23 -5.30 -3.14
CA GLU A 45 2.99 -6.69 -2.74
C GLU A 45 2.21 -6.75 -1.41
N ALA A 46 2.59 -5.93 -0.44
CA ALA A 46 1.93 -5.84 0.86
C ALA A 46 0.48 -5.33 0.73
N GLU A 47 0.26 -4.25 -0.04
CA GLU A 47 -1.08 -3.72 -0.34
C GLU A 47 -1.93 -4.77 -1.06
N GLU A 48 -1.40 -5.44 -2.09
CA GLU A 48 -2.13 -6.46 -2.84
C GLU A 48 -2.54 -7.63 -1.92
N ALA A 49 -1.61 -8.10 -1.09
CA ALA A 49 -1.87 -9.19 -0.16
C ALA A 49 -2.91 -8.81 0.89
N TRP A 50 -2.81 -7.61 1.47
CA TRP A 50 -3.76 -7.10 2.47
C TRP A 50 -5.17 -7.00 1.88
N ILE A 51 -5.31 -6.35 0.72
CA ILE A 51 -6.61 -6.17 0.05
C ILE A 51 -7.19 -7.53 -0.36
N ARG A 52 -6.37 -8.47 -0.83
CA ARG A 52 -6.84 -9.80 -1.20
C ARG A 52 -7.46 -10.53 0.00
N VAL A 53 -6.78 -10.51 1.14
CA VAL A 53 -7.28 -11.13 2.38
C VAL A 53 -8.59 -10.49 2.81
N GLU A 54 -8.67 -9.16 2.78
CA GLU A 54 -9.88 -8.42 3.16
C GLU A 54 -11.06 -8.66 2.20
N LEU A 55 -10.77 -8.78 0.90
CA LEU A 55 -11.74 -9.16 -0.11
C LEU A 55 -12.27 -10.59 0.11
N GLU A 56 -11.42 -11.53 0.53
CA GLU A 56 -11.83 -12.90 0.85
C GLU A 56 -12.68 -12.99 2.13
N ASP A 57 -12.44 -12.11 3.11
CA ASP A 57 -13.14 -12.13 4.40
C ASP A 57 -14.46 -11.34 4.38
N SER A 58 -14.41 -10.05 4.08
CA SER A 58 -15.55 -9.12 4.24
C SER A 58 -15.90 -8.32 2.98
N TRP A 59 -15.01 -8.22 1.98
CA TRP A 59 -15.18 -7.38 0.77
C TRP A 59 -15.37 -5.89 1.06
N GLU A 60 -15.13 -5.46 2.30
CA GLU A 60 -15.22 -4.07 2.73
C GLU A 60 -13.81 -3.52 2.89
N LEU A 61 -13.39 -2.64 1.98
CA LEU A 61 -12.07 -2.02 2.05
C LEU A 61 -12.13 -0.66 2.75
N PRO A 62 -11.06 -0.28 3.47
CA PRO A 62 -11.00 1.02 4.13
C PRO A 62 -11.07 2.15 3.10
N GLY A 63 -11.66 3.28 3.52
CA GLY A 63 -11.70 4.49 2.71
C GLY A 63 -10.29 5.01 2.44
N ILE A 64 -10.07 5.51 1.22
CA ILE A 64 -8.78 6.09 0.84
C ILE A 64 -8.71 7.49 1.44
N SER A 65 -7.76 7.71 2.36
CA SER A 65 -7.47 9.04 2.87
C SER A 65 -6.86 9.91 1.78
N HIS A 66 -7.13 11.21 1.84
CA HIS A 66 -6.54 12.13 0.87
C HIS A 66 -5.10 12.43 1.28
N GLU A 67 -4.17 12.52 0.31
CA GLU A 67 -2.77 12.91 0.54
C GLU A 67 -2.60 14.18 1.39
N ALA A 68 -3.57 15.11 1.32
CA ALA A 68 -3.57 16.36 2.06
C ALA A 68 -3.91 16.20 3.55
N ASP A 69 -4.52 15.09 3.95
CA ASP A 69 -4.89 14.78 5.34
C ASP A 69 -3.78 14.00 6.08
N LEU A 70 -2.78 13.52 5.33
CA LEU A 70 -1.72 12.68 5.86
C LEU A 70 -0.57 13.50 6.43
N GLU A 71 -0.20 13.19 7.68
CA GLU A 71 0.98 13.77 8.32
C GLU A 71 2.26 13.19 7.70
N LEU A 72 2.95 14.04 6.94
CA LEU A 72 4.25 13.76 6.37
C LEU A 72 5.35 13.95 7.42
N PRO A 73 6.15 12.92 7.75
CA PRO A 73 7.33 13.10 8.58
C PRO A 73 8.40 13.94 7.85
N GLU A 74 9.32 14.55 8.61
CA GLU A 74 10.39 15.37 8.06
C GLU A 74 11.25 14.57 7.06
N GLY A 75 11.28 15.02 5.81
CA GLY A 75 12.03 14.36 4.73
C GLY A 75 11.31 13.18 4.06
N GLY A 76 10.09 12.85 4.49
CA GLY A 76 9.23 11.87 3.82
C GLY A 76 8.39 12.49 2.69
N PHE A 77 7.87 11.63 1.82
CA PHE A 77 6.92 12.03 0.78
C PHE A 77 5.82 10.99 0.63
N ILE A 78 4.63 11.43 0.19
CA ILE A 78 3.53 10.52 -0.12
C ILE A 78 3.65 10.10 -1.58
N ASN A 79 3.44 8.81 -1.83
CA ASN A 79 3.31 8.25 -3.16
C ASN A 79 2.07 7.37 -3.21
N THR A 80 1.20 7.60 -4.19
CA THR A 80 0.01 6.76 -4.38
C THR A 80 0.42 5.44 -5.01
N VAL A 81 0.31 4.37 -4.23
CA VAL A 81 0.55 3.02 -4.71
C VAL A 81 -0.76 2.50 -5.28
N ALA A 82 -0.71 1.96 -6.50
CA ALA A 82 -1.88 1.41 -7.16
C ALA A 82 -1.64 -0.05 -7.53
N VAL A 83 -2.47 -0.94 -6.98
CA VAL A 83 -2.42 -2.37 -7.26
C VAL A 83 -3.61 -2.81 -8.11
N ARG A 84 -3.42 -3.91 -8.85
CA ARG A 84 -4.46 -4.50 -9.69
C ARG A 84 -4.71 -5.92 -9.23
N ILE A 85 -5.90 -6.19 -8.71
CA ILE A 85 -6.26 -7.51 -8.22
C ILE A 85 -7.16 -8.17 -9.26
N LYS A 86 -6.73 -9.35 -9.71
CA LYS A 86 -7.52 -10.22 -10.58
C LYS A 86 -8.21 -11.26 -9.72
N LEU A 87 -9.49 -11.02 -9.46
CA LEU A 87 -10.39 -12.03 -8.92
C LEU A 87 -10.81 -12.93 -10.09
N VAL A 88 -10.35 -14.18 -10.06
CA VAL A 88 -10.87 -15.23 -10.93
C VAL A 88 -12.08 -15.83 -10.23
N ASP A 89 -13.27 -15.62 -10.79
CA ASP A 89 -14.45 -16.42 -10.43
C ASP A 89 -14.15 -17.83 -10.94
N ASP A 90 -13.76 -18.72 -10.03
CA ASP A 90 -13.78 -20.16 -10.29
C ASP A 90 -15.26 -20.58 -10.24
N TYR A 91 -15.98 -20.30 -11.33
CA TYR A 91 -17.30 -20.85 -11.59
C TYR A 91 -17.09 -22.11 -12.45
N ASP A 92 -17.10 -23.27 -11.79
CA ASP A 92 -17.35 -24.58 -12.42
C ASP A 92 -18.84 -24.71 -12.80
#